data_AF-A0A939DS37-F1
#
_entry.id   AF-A0A939DS37-F1
#
_cell.length_a   1.000
_cell.length_b   1.000
_cell.length_c   1.000
_cell.angle_alpha   90.00
_cell.angle_beta   90.00
_cell.angle_gamma   90.00
#
_symmetry.space_group_name_H-M   'P 1'
#
loop_
_entity.id
_entity.type
_entity.pdbx_description
1 polymer ?
#
loop_
_entity_poly.entity_id
_entity_poly.type
_entity_poly.pdbx_seq_one_letter_code
_entity_poly.pdbx_strand_id
1 'polypeptide(L)' 'LEIGFNVAYLIDVLNALGSENVCISMSDSNSSALIEDAADDSALYVIMPMRL' A
#
# COMPACT_ATOMS: atom_id res chain seq x y z
N LEU A 1 16.78 0.11 -0.72
CA LEU A 1 15.72 0.85 -1.44
C LEU A 1 14.94 1.60 -0.37
N GLU A 2 15.03 2.92 -0.32
CA GLU A 2 14.23 3.74 0.60
C GLU A 2 13.09 4.37 -0.20
N ILE A 3 11.87 4.27 0.34
CA ILE A 3 10.64 4.75 -0.32
C ILE A 3 9.81 5.47 0.74
N GLY A 4 9.53 6.74 0.49
CA GLY A 4 8.67 7.55 1.35
C GLY A 4 7.22 7.42 0.94
N PHE A 5 6.33 7.24 1.91
CA PHE A 5 4.89 7.28 1.71
C PHE A 5 4.25 8.31 2.63
N ASN A 6 3.10 8.83 2.20
CA ASN A 6 2.23 9.56 3.09
C ASN A 6 1.58 8.60 4.08
N VAL A 7 1.85 8.77 5.37
CA VAL A 7 1.31 7.93 6.43
C VAL A 7 -0.23 7.96 6.50
N ALA A 8 -0.86 9.10 6.15
CA ALA A 8 -2.31 9.22 6.17
C ALA A 8 -2.96 8.27 5.16
N TYR A 9 -2.43 8.19 3.94
CA TYR A 9 -2.95 7.28 2.92
C TYR A 9 -2.77 5.81 3.32
N LEU A 10 -1.65 5.49 3.99
CA LEU A 10 -1.40 4.15 4.49
C LEU A 10 -2.42 3.75 5.55
N ILE A 11 -2.74 4.65 6.49
CA ILE A 11 -3.78 4.42 7.50
C ILE A 11 -5.16 4.25 6.87
N ASP A 12 -5.51 5.08 5.89
CA ASP A 12 -6.81 5.01 5.21
C ASP A 12 -6.99 3.68 4.48
N VAL A 13 -5.96 3.22 3.75
CA VAL A 13 -5.99 1.95 3.03
C VAL A 13 -6.09 0.76 3.98
N LEU A 14 -5.29 0.74 5.05
CA LEU A 14 -5.33 -0.34 6.05
C LEU A 14 -6.68 -0.41 6.76
N ASN A 15 -7.29 0.72 7.10
CA ASN A 15 -8.62 0.77 7.69
C ASN A 15 -9.71 0.30 6.71
N ALA A 16 -9.54 0.52 5.41
CA ALA A 16 -10.50 0.12 4.40
C ALA A 16 -10.44 -1.39 4.09
N LEU A 17 -9.26 -2.00 4.18
CA LEU A 17 -9.08 -3.45 4.00
C LEU A 17 -9.67 -4.25 5.18
N GLY A 18 -9.50 -3.77 6.41
CA GLY A 18 -10.10 -4.40 7.59
C GLY A 18 -9.55 -5.81 7.92
N SER A 19 -8.50 -6.25 7.22
CA SER A 19 -7.83 -7.53 7.37
C SER A 19 -6.72 -7.48 8.42
N GLU A 20 -6.43 -8.62 9.06
CA GLU A 20 -5.29 -8.75 9.97
C GLU A 20 -3.95 -8.76 9.22
N ASN A 21 -3.93 -9.28 7.99
CA ASN A 21 -2.74 -9.41 7.16
C ASN A 21 -3.00 -8.79 5.79
N VAL A 22 -2.04 -8.00 5.30
CA VAL A 22 -2.08 -7.37 3.99
C VAL A 22 -0.82 -7.71 3.21
N CYS A 23 -0.94 -7.80 1.89
CA CYS A 23 0.20 -7.94 1.01
C CYS A 23 0.54 -6.58 0.40
N ILE A 24 1.83 -6.22 0.40
CA ILE A 24 2.30 -4.96 -0.17
C ILE A 24 3.29 -5.31 -1.29
N SER A 25 2.92 -4.98 -2.52
CA SER A 25 3.74 -5.21 -3.71
C SER A 25 4.33 -3.90 -4.21
N MET A 26 5.65 -3.85 -4.31
CA MET A 26 6.41 -2.64 -4.68
C MET A 26 7.57 -3.00 -5.61
N SER A 27 7.75 -2.24 -6.69
CA SER A 27 8.81 -2.51 -7.67
C SER A 27 10.07 -1.67 -7.42
N ASP A 28 9.93 -0.36 -7.31
CA ASP A 28 11.03 0.58 -7.13
C ASP A 28 10.55 1.86 -6.43
N SER A 29 11.48 2.77 -6.11
CA SER A 29 11.20 3.99 -5.33
C SER A 29 10.42 5.08 -6.07
N ASN A 30 10.22 4.94 -7.39
CA ASN A 30 9.41 5.83 -8.21
C ASN A 30 8.08 5.20 -8.64
N SER A 31 7.96 3.88 -8.50
CA SER A 31 6.77 3.12 -8.86
C SER A 31 5.75 3.10 -7.73
N SER A 32 4.47 2.97 -8.10
CA SER A 32 3.36 2.85 -7.16
C SER A 32 3.47 1.58 -6.31
N ALA A 33 3.02 1.67 -5.06
CA ALA A 33 2.80 0.52 -4.20
C ALA A 33 1.38 0.01 -4.34
N LEU A 34 1.24 -1.30 -4.48
CA LEU A 34 -0.03 -2.02 -4.44
C LEU A 34 -0.23 -2.57 -3.02
N ILE A 35 -1.43 -2.40 -2.47
CA ILE A 35 -1.83 -3.00 -1.20
C ILE A 35 -3.14 -3.75 -1.41
N GLU A 36 -3.16 -5.00 -0.98
CA GLU A 36 -4.32 -5.90 -1.07
C GLU A 36 -4.43 -6.75 0.21
N ASP A 37 -5.60 -7.36 0.41
CA ASP A 37 -5.80 -8.31 1.50
C ASP A 37 -5.00 -9.58 1.22
N ALA A 38 -4.29 -10.11 2.23
CA ALA A 38 -3.52 -11.34 2.05
C ALA A 38 -4.39 -12.59 1.82
N ALA A 39 -5.69 -12.52 2.14
CA ALA A 39 -6.65 -13.61 1.97
C ALA A 39 -7.60 -13.42 0.78
N ASP A 40 -7.71 -12.21 0.22
CA ASP A 40 -8.68 -11.89 -0.85
C ASP A 40 -8.22 -10.74 -1.77
N ASP A 41 -8.02 -11.03 -3.06
CA ASP A 41 -7.65 -10.03 -4.08
C ASP A 41 -8.82 -9.12 -4.50
N SER A 42 -9.97 -9.20 -3.84
CA SER A 42 -11.16 -8.40 -4.21
C SER A 42 -10.98 -6.89 -4.00
N ALA A 43 -10.08 -6.48 -3.11
CA ALA A 43 -9.84 -5.08 -2.76
C ALA A 43 -8.38 -4.68 -3.03
N LEU A 44 -8.18 -3.94 -4.12
CA LEU A 44 -6.87 -3.47 -4.58
C LEU A 44 -6.73 -1.95 -4.34
N TYR A 45 -5.71 -1.55 -3.61
CA TYR A 45 -5.38 -0.15 -3.35
C TYR A 45 -4.02 0.22 -3.92
N VAL A 46 -3.93 1.40 -4.51
CA VAL A 46 -2.69 1.92 -5.10
C VAL A 46 -2.31 3.22 -4.41
N ILE A 47 -1.07 3.29 -3.93
CA ILE A 47 -0.50 4.51 -3.35
C ILE A 47 0.78 4.91 -4.08
N MET A 48 0.89 6.20 -4.37
CA MET A 48 2.06 6.77 -5.01
C MET A 48 3.12 7.15 -3.95
N PRO A 49 4.40 6.84 -4.19
CA PRO A 49 5.48 7.27 -3.31
C PRO A 49 5.65 8.79 -3.36
N MET A 50 6.12 9.36 -2.26
CA MET A 50 6.55 10.75 -2.19
C MET A 50 8.07 10.83 -2.31
N ARG A 51 8.58 11.80 -3.07
CA ARG A 51 10.01 12.13 -3.06
C ARG A 51 10.33 12.85 -1.75
N LEU A 52 11.25 12.27 -0.98
CA LEU A 52 11.90 12.90 0.16
C LEU A 52 13.23 13.53 -0.28
#